data_AF-A0A3M2DX60-F1
#
_entry.id   AF-A0A3M2DX60-F1
#
_cell.length_a   1.000
_cell.length_b   1.000
_cell.length_c   1.000
_cell.angle_alpha   90.00
_cell.angle_beta   90.00
_cell.angle_gamma   90.00
#
_symmetry.space_group_name_H-M   'P 1'
#
loop_
_entity.id
_entity.type
_entity.pdbx_description
1 polymer ?
#
loop_
_entity_poly.entity_id
_entity_poly.type
_entity_poly.pdbx_seq_one_letter_code
_entity_poly.pdbx_strand_id
1 'polypeptide(L)'
;MNRIAILLFFGLGLSAFAAQPANQAAGVLKSGQHSFDRKTVLMRTTKSVTVNVAKNIATKTAKRIQKPTPRPMHSVASASHIEVFDAYVRLLSDRDGDGFYRQFQLDVDVDSLGYDTEVYLRIYYRSRNSDWLLLDTSAPFWVRGESALDVWQAVYTLTDGFLPDWYELAIDVYDANTDEWLASTDSTLDIDLYDVPLEDRWADGDAEGFSLSSLGMQLSIDHDSDGFFRQFYIDLSVRWTGASRPIRAILYSRGSDGQWYQEALSSDVLLVNGDSVTFEFDGLWENGYPTDYYDFLIDLVDVDTGESFMTVGPENSALAQAPMESADWDEPSSTVVVTTTVGGSIEWVILSLLGFVSVLRRRAR
;
A
#
# COMPACT_ATOMS: atom_id res chain seq x y z
N MET A 1 -60.59 43.78 12.72
CA MET A 1 -62.03 43.49 12.58
C MET A 1 -62.23 41.99 12.76
N ASN A 2 -63.10 41.63 13.71
CA ASN A 2 -63.71 40.34 14.06
C ASN A 2 -62.83 39.07 14.20
N ARG A 3 -62.58 38.55 15.43
CA ARG A 3 -63.48 37.84 16.40
C ARG A 3 -63.60 36.34 16.02
N ILE A 4 -63.43 35.31 16.86
CA ILE A 4 -63.60 35.09 18.32
C ILE A 4 -62.83 33.80 18.73
N ALA A 5 -62.44 33.73 20.01
CA ALA A 5 -61.80 32.62 20.70
C ALA A 5 -62.80 31.75 21.51
N ILE A 6 -62.26 30.71 22.17
CA ILE A 6 -62.70 29.98 23.41
C ILE A 6 -62.96 28.47 23.13
N LEU A 7 -62.19 27.46 23.59
CA LEU A 7 -61.64 26.97 24.90
C LEU A 7 -62.59 26.07 25.74
N LEU A 8 -62.02 24.93 26.20
CA LEU A 8 -62.32 24.07 27.39
C LEU A 8 -63.49 23.05 27.29
N PHE A 9 -63.52 21.85 27.92
CA PHE A 9 -62.60 20.90 28.57
C PHE A 9 -63.45 19.67 29.04
N PHE A 10 -62.78 18.61 29.54
CA PHE A 10 -63.23 17.53 30.46
C PHE A 10 -63.99 16.29 29.97
N GLY A 11 -63.52 15.10 30.41
CA GLY A 11 -64.39 13.93 30.63
C GLY A 11 -63.69 12.56 30.65
N LEU A 12 -63.52 11.99 31.86
CA LEU A 12 -62.94 10.67 32.19
C LEU A 12 -63.75 9.45 31.70
N GLY A 13 -63.09 8.29 31.60
CA GLY A 13 -63.75 6.98 31.49
C GLY A 13 -62.80 5.78 31.65
N LEU A 14 -62.69 5.29 32.88
CA LEU A 14 -61.94 4.10 33.33
C LEU A 14 -62.76 2.82 33.07
N SER A 15 -62.13 1.70 32.70
CA SER A 15 -62.51 0.37 33.24
C SER A 15 -61.45 -0.69 32.95
N ALA A 16 -60.96 -1.28 34.04
CA ALA A 16 -60.18 -2.50 34.09
C ALA A 16 -61.12 -3.70 34.26
N PHE A 17 -60.74 -4.87 33.76
CA PHE A 17 -61.21 -6.14 34.31
C PHE A 17 -60.06 -7.14 34.33
N ALA A 18 -59.71 -7.59 35.53
CA ALA A 18 -58.80 -8.68 35.80
C ALA A 18 -59.60 -9.86 36.34
N ALA A 19 -59.28 -11.08 35.92
CA ALA A 19 -59.58 -12.31 36.64
C ALA A 19 -58.60 -13.44 36.24
N GLN A 20 -57.82 -13.87 37.21
CA GLN A 20 -57.06 -15.14 37.33
C GLN A 20 -57.91 -16.13 38.18
N PRO A 21 -57.51 -17.37 38.56
CA PRO A 21 -56.37 -18.24 38.19
C PRO A 21 -56.72 -19.78 38.10
N ALA A 22 -55.66 -20.62 38.10
CA ALA A 22 -55.56 -22.00 38.66
C ALA A 22 -56.02 -23.21 37.78
N ASN A 23 -55.45 -24.42 37.79
CA ASN A 23 -54.19 -25.06 38.26
C ASN A 23 -54.27 -26.58 37.88
N GLN A 24 -53.15 -27.32 37.90
CA GLN A 24 -53.03 -28.82 37.96
C GLN A 24 -53.27 -29.65 36.66
N ALA A 25 -52.61 -30.79 36.38
CA ALA A 25 -51.47 -31.53 36.94
C ALA A 25 -51.06 -32.68 35.96
N ALA A 26 -49.78 -33.05 36.03
CA ALA A 26 -49.13 -34.36 35.86
C ALA A 26 -49.62 -35.41 34.81
N GLY A 27 -48.65 -35.88 34.00
CA GLY A 27 -48.70 -37.16 33.30
C GLY A 27 -47.33 -37.57 32.77
N VAL A 28 -46.64 -38.47 33.48
CA VAL A 28 -45.35 -39.08 33.11
C VAL A 28 -45.58 -40.24 32.13
N LEU A 29 -44.84 -40.32 31.02
CA LEU A 29 -44.46 -41.60 30.39
C LEU A 29 -43.08 -41.51 29.72
N LYS A 30 -42.34 -42.63 29.84
CA LYS A 30 -40.91 -42.85 29.62
C LYS A 30 -40.54 -43.09 28.15
N SER A 31 -39.22 -42.98 27.92
CA SER A 31 -38.39 -43.81 27.02
C SER A 31 -38.44 -43.51 25.52
N GLY A 32 -37.26 -43.17 24.97
CA GLY A 32 -36.98 -43.43 23.56
C GLY A 32 -35.94 -42.51 22.95
N GLN A 33 -34.77 -43.07 22.64
CA GLN A 33 -33.83 -42.65 21.60
C GLN A 33 -33.11 -41.30 21.81
N HIS A 34 -31.79 -41.41 22.02
CA HIS A 34 -30.86 -40.36 21.62
C HIS A 34 -30.93 -40.19 20.10
N SER A 35 -31.90 -39.40 19.65
CA SER A 35 -31.92 -38.83 18.30
C SER A 35 -30.80 -37.81 18.24
N PHE A 36 -29.69 -38.17 17.60
CA PHE A 36 -28.77 -37.21 17.02
C PHE A 36 -29.53 -36.45 15.94
N ASP A 37 -30.20 -35.37 16.33
CA ASP A 37 -30.71 -34.40 15.38
C ASP A 37 -30.41 -33.00 15.91
N ARG A 38 -29.19 -32.56 15.61
CA ARG A 38 -28.97 -31.18 15.19
C ARG A 38 -28.24 -31.25 13.86
N LYS A 39 -28.97 -31.00 12.77
CA LYS A 39 -28.41 -30.32 11.61
C LYS A 39 -27.65 -29.09 12.10
N THR A 40 -26.34 -29.23 12.27
CA THR A 40 -25.44 -28.10 12.39
C THR A 40 -25.42 -27.45 11.02
N VAL A 41 -26.32 -26.50 10.80
CA VAL A 41 -26.08 -25.48 9.77
C VAL A 41 -24.87 -24.72 10.29
N LEU A 42 -23.67 -25.11 9.88
CA LEU A 42 -22.49 -24.26 10.04
C LEU A 42 -22.80 -23.00 9.24
N MET A 43 -23.26 -21.95 9.93
CA MET A 43 -23.29 -20.62 9.36
C MET A 43 -21.84 -20.22 9.15
N ARG A 44 -21.32 -20.41 7.94
CA ARG A 44 -20.08 -19.76 7.51
C ARG A 44 -20.31 -18.27 7.70
N THR A 45 -19.59 -17.70 8.66
CA THR A 45 -19.69 -16.29 9.01
C THR A 45 -18.50 -15.60 8.34
N THR A 46 -18.79 -14.81 7.31
CA THR A 46 -17.77 -14.04 6.61
C THR A 46 -17.43 -12.81 7.44
N LYS A 47 -16.14 -12.61 7.76
CA LYS A 47 -15.65 -11.37 8.39
C LYS A 47 -15.72 -10.25 7.35
N SER A 48 -16.26 -9.09 7.69
CA SER A 48 -16.09 -7.87 6.88
C SER A 48 -15.01 -7.01 7.52
N VAL A 49 -14.02 -6.59 6.72
CA VAL A 49 -12.86 -5.83 7.14
C VAL A 49 -12.79 -4.54 6.31
N THR A 50 -12.79 -3.40 6.97
CA THR A 50 -12.45 -2.11 6.33
C THR A 50 -10.99 -1.84 6.58
N VAL A 51 -10.22 -1.64 5.52
CA VAL A 51 -8.78 -1.46 5.58
C VAL A 51 -8.42 -0.02 5.26
N ASN A 52 -7.82 0.66 6.23
CA ASN A 52 -7.09 1.91 6.02
C ASN A 52 -5.61 1.62 6.25
N VAL A 53 -4.83 1.60 5.18
CA VAL A 53 -3.37 1.55 5.34
C VAL A 53 -2.89 2.99 5.46
N ALA A 54 -2.44 3.36 6.66
CA ALA A 54 -1.67 4.58 6.80
C ALA A 54 -0.41 4.46 5.93
N LYS A 55 -0.17 5.43 5.04
CA LYS A 55 1.09 5.52 4.29
C LYS A 55 2.25 5.37 5.29
N ASN A 56 3.16 4.43 5.06
CA ASN A 56 4.37 4.28 5.87
C ASN A 56 5.30 5.45 5.56
N ILE A 57 5.04 6.60 6.18
CA ILE A 57 5.76 7.84 5.95
C ILE A 57 7.05 7.81 6.77
N ALA A 58 8.17 7.61 6.10
CA ALA A 58 9.48 7.76 6.70
C ALA A 58 9.91 9.23 6.71
N THR A 59 10.56 9.66 7.80
CA THR A 59 11.18 11.00 7.85
C THR A 59 12.63 10.88 7.42
N LYS A 60 13.09 11.66 6.43
CA LYS A 60 14.52 11.80 6.10
C LYS A 60 15.26 12.59 7.19
N THR A 61 15.35 12.05 8.40
CA THR A 61 16.24 12.56 9.45
C THR A 61 17.36 11.55 9.66
N ALA A 62 18.61 11.99 9.74
CA ALA A 62 19.78 11.16 10.04
C ALA A 62 19.70 10.54 11.44
N LYS A 63 18.89 9.49 11.60
CA LYS A 63 18.85 8.61 12.75
C LYS A 63 18.24 7.30 12.29
N ARG A 64 19.01 6.22 12.42
CA ARG A 64 18.64 4.83 12.10
C ARG A 64 17.20 4.53 12.53
N ILE A 65 16.28 4.62 11.58
CA ILE A 65 14.88 4.27 11.75
C ILE A 65 14.82 2.74 11.74
N GLN A 66 14.10 2.15 12.71
CA GLN A 66 13.79 0.72 12.66
C GLN A 66 12.88 0.52 11.45
N LYS A 67 13.38 -0.23 10.46
CA LYS A 67 12.59 -0.69 9.31
C LYS A 67 11.27 -1.28 9.84
N PRO A 68 10.09 -0.96 9.25
CA PRO A 68 8.88 -1.72 9.55
C PRO A 68 9.21 -3.20 9.44
N THR A 69 8.82 -3.99 10.45
CA THR A 69 9.27 -5.37 10.57
C THR A 69 8.89 -6.12 9.30
N PRO A 70 9.86 -6.51 8.45
CA PRO A 70 9.57 -7.27 7.25
C PRO A 70 8.85 -8.55 7.68
N ARG A 71 7.89 -9.03 6.88
CA ARG A 71 7.37 -10.39 7.04
C ARG A 71 8.56 -11.32 7.27
N PRO A 72 8.64 -12.05 8.40
CA PRO A 72 9.75 -12.95 8.61
C PRO A 72 9.71 -13.97 7.47
N MET A 73 10.73 -13.99 6.62
CA MET A 73 10.81 -14.99 5.56
C MET A 73 11.10 -16.34 6.23
N HIS A 74 10.05 -17.10 6.49
CA HIS A 74 10.15 -18.43 7.06
C HIS A 74 10.58 -19.41 5.96
N SER A 75 11.83 -19.88 6.03
CA SER A 75 12.27 -21.01 5.21
C SER A 75 11.52 -22.27 5.66
N VAL A 76 10.81 -22.90 4.73
CA VAL A 76 9.99 -24.10 4.96
C VAL A 76 10.78 -25.18 5.69
N ALA A 77 10.39 -25.45 6.94
CA ALA A 77 10.24 -26.76 7.57
C ALA A 77 10.04 -26.58 9.08
N SER A 78 8.89 -26.05 9.49
CA SER A 78 8.36 -26.50 10.78
C SER A 78 7.87 -27.94 10.57
N ALA A 79 8.20 -28.85 11.47
CA ALA A 79 7.62 -30.19 11.50
C ALA A 79 6.15 -30.17 11.98
N SER A 80 5.45 -29.05 11.73
CA SER A 80 4.03 -28.88 11.96
C SER A 80 3.29 -29.70 10.91
N HIS A 81 2.24 -30.37 11.35
CA HIS A 81 1.30 -31.08 10.48
C HIS A 81 0.20 -30.14 10.00
N ILE A 82 0.53 -28.86 9.82
CA ILE A 82 -0.39 -27.78 9.43
C ILE A 82 0.08 -27.23 8.10
N GLU A 83 -0.85 -27.07 7.16
CA GLU A 83 -0.56 -26.46 5.86
C GLU A 83 -1.70 -25.53 5.44
N VAL A 84 -1.39 -24.56 4.58
CA VAL A 84 -2.43 -23.85 3.82
C VAL A 84 -2.70 -24.71 2.60
N PHE A 85 -3.82 -25.41 2.60
CA PHE A 85 -4.19 -26.35 1.53
C PHE A 85 -4.55 -25.59 0.24
N ASP A 86 -5.31 -24.51 0.39
CA ASP A 86 -5.73 -23.66 -0.72
C ASP A 86 -6.02 -22.23 -0.22
N ALA A 87 -5.73 -21.23 -1.04
CA ALA A 87 -6.13 -19.85 -0.78
C ALA A 87 -6.64 -19.21 -2.07
N TYR A 88 -7.79 -18.54 -2.00
CA TYR A 88 -8.45 -18.01 -3.19
C TYR A 88 -8.98 -16.60 -3.00
N VAL A 89 -8.79 -15.76 -4.02
CA VAL A 89 -9.26 -14.37 -4.07
C VAL A 89 -10.46 -14.23 -5.02
N ARG A 90 -11.53 -13.60 -4.55
CA ARG A 90 -12.64 -13.13 -5.40
C ARG A 90 -12.70 -11.61 -5.40
N LEU A 91 -12.66 -11.03 -6.59
CA LEU A 91 -12.83 -9.59 -6.80
C LEU A 91 -14.33 -9.24 -6.82
N LEU A 92 -14.73 -8.19 -6.08
CA LEU A 92 -16.15 -7.93 -5.76
C LEU A 92 -16.68 -6.58 -6.24
N SER A 93 -15.89 -5.49 -6.11
CA SER A 93 -16.35 -4.13 -6.46
C SER A 93 -15.28 -3.39 -7.24
N ASP A 94 -15.66 -2.96 -8.43
CA ASP A 94 -14.98 -2.04 -9.35
C ASP A 94 -16.09 -1.09 -9.85
N ARG A 95 -16.11 0.13 -9.33
CA ARG A 95 -17.16 1.12 -9.52
C ARG A 95 -16.92 1.96 -10.77
N ASP A 96 -15.68 2.25 -11.11
CA ASP A 96 -15.34 3.09 -12.26
C ASP A 96 -15.06 2.28 -13.55
N GLY A 97 -14.87 0.97 -13.41
CA GLY A 97 -14.79 -0.01 -14.49
C GLY A 97 -13.40 -0.12 -15.13
N ASP A 98 -12.34 0.31 -14.44
CA ASP A 98 -10.98 0.34 -14.97
C ASP A 98 -10.23 -1.01 -14.81
N GLY A 99 -10.82 -1.96 -14.09
CA GLY A 99 -10.29 -3.29 -13.85
C GLY A 99 -9.51 -3.46 -12.55
N PHE A 100 -9.40 -2.42 -11.72
CA PHE A 100 -8.95 -2.50 -10.34
C PHE A 100 -10.15 -2.58 -9.39
N TYR A 101 -9.95 -3.23 -8.24
CA TYR A 101 -11.06 -3.55 -7.34
C TYR A 101 -10.83 -3.05 -5.93
N ARG A 102 -11.78 -2.26 -5.44
CA ARG A 102 -11.85 -1.79 -4.05
C ARG A 102 -12.22 -2.88 -3.04
N GLN A 103 -12.98 -3.88 -3.47
CA GLN A 103 -13.42 -4.96 -2.59
C GLN A 103 -13.00 -6.31 -3.12
N PHE A 104 -12.45 -7.14 -2.24
CA PHE A 104 -12.15 -8.54 -2.53
C PHE A 104 -12.52 -9.43 -1.34
N GLN A 105 -12.80 -10.71 -1.62
CA GLN A 105 -12.91 -11.74 -0.61
C GLN A 105 -11.67 -12.64 -0.67
N LEU A 106 -11.10 -12.95 0.49
CA LEU A 106 -10.09 -13.98 0.67
C LEU A 106 -10.72 -15.18 1.38
N ASP A 107 -10.58 -16.35 0.76
CA ASP A 107 -10.89 -17.65 1.35
C ASP A 107 -9.58 -18.39 1.61
N VAL A 108 -9.42 -18.99 2.80
CA VAL A 108 -8.21 -19.73 3.18
C VAL A 108 -8.62 -21.06 3.78
N ASP A 109 -8.22 -22.15 3.15
CA ASP A 109 -8.38 -23.52 3.65
C ASP A 109 -7.08 -23.94 4.34
N VAL A 110 -7.16 -24.22 5.63
CA VAL A 110 -6.00 -24.65 6.43
C VAL A 110 -6.25 -26.07 6.85
N ASP A 111 -5.31 -26.96 6.53
CA ASP A 111 -5.41 -28.37 6.87
C ASP A 111 -4.52 -28.70 8.06
N SER A 112 -4.96 -29.69 8.83
CA SER A 112 -4.25 -30.26 9.97
C SER A 112 -4.26 -31.79 9.92
N LEU A 113 -3.09 -32.43 9.90
CA LEU A 113 -3.04 -33.88 9.75
C LEU A 113 -3.31 -34.58 11.09
N GLY A 114 -4.56 -35.00 11.28
CA GLY A 114 -4.95 -35.96 12.32
C GLY A 114 -5.27 -35.39 13.70
N TYR A 115 -5.49 -34.08 13.83
CA TYR A 115 -5.96 -33.45 15.07
C TYR A 115 -6.69 -32.13 14.78
N ASP A 116 -7.58 -31.72 15.69
CA ASP A 116 -8.17 -30.38 15.65
C ASP A 116 -7.26 -29.40 16.37
N THR A 117 -7.10 -28.19 15.84
CA THR A 117 -6.29 -27.14 16.45
C THR A 117 -6.91 -25.76 16.27
N GLU A 118 -6.56 -24.81 17.12
CA GLU A 118 -7.00 -23.42 17.00
C GLU A 118 -5.83 -22.56 16.50
N VAL A 119 -6.05 -21.82 15.43
CA VAL A 119 -5.03 -21.02 14.75
C VAL A 119 -5.54 -19.61 14.49
N TYR A 120 -4.64 -18.69 14.18
CA TYR A 120 -4.98 -17.42 13.53
C TYR A 120 -4.08 -17.16 12.33
N LEU A 121 -4.55 -16.30 11.43
CA LEU A 121 -3.82 -15.89 10.24
C LEU A 121 -3.24 -14.49 10.41
N ARG A 122 -2.05 -14.27 9.87
CA ARG A 122 -1.59 -12.94 9.47
C ARG A 122 -1.60 -12.87 7.95
N ILE A 123 -2.33 -11.89 7.42
CA ILE A 123 -2.44 -11.64 6.00
C ILE A 123 -1.55 -10.46 5.68
N TYR A 124 -0.71 -10.61 4.66
CA TYR A 124 0.20 -9.57 4.19
C TYR A 124 -0.09 -9.25 2.74
N TYR A 125 0.30 -8.04 2.35
CA TYR A 125 0.24 -7.57 0.98
C TYR A 125 1.52 -6.82 0.61
N ARG A 126 1.79 -6.71 -0.68
CA ARG A 126 2.82 -5.81 -1.23
C ARG A 126 2.47 -5.39 -2.64
N SER A 127 2.84 -4.17 -3.01
CA SER A 127 2.98 -3.78 -4.41
C SER A 127 4.25 -4.44 -4.97
N ARG A 128 4.34 -4.61 -6.29
CA ARG A 128 5.47 -5.27 -6.96
C ARG A 128 6.79 -4.61 -6.54
N ASN A 129 7.76 -5.44 -6.12
CA ASN A 129 9.08 -5.01 -5.63
C ASN A 129 9.09 -4.18 -4.33
N SER A 130 8.00 -4.14 -3.57
CA SER A 130 7.97 -3.52 -2.23
C SER A 130 8.13 -4.55 -1.11
N ASP A 131 8.42 -4.05 0.10
CA ASP A 131 8.43 -4.88 1.31
C ASP A 131 7.00 -5.36 1.65
N TRP A 132 6.88 -6.57 2.21
CA TRP A 132 5.61 -7.09 2.72
C TRP A 132 5.09 -6.26 3.91
N LEU A 133 3.83 -5.87 3.85
CA LEU A 133 3.11 -5.14 4.89
C LEU A 133 1.96 -5.98 5.44
N LEU A 134 1.72 -5.89 6.75
CA LEU A 134 0.60 -6.59 7.38
C LEU A 134 -0.72 -5.91 6.98
N LEU A 135 -1.61 -6.68 6.35
CA LEU A 135 -2.96 -6.25 5.97
C LEU A 135 -3.94 -6.43 7.13
N ASP A 136 -3.98 -7.62 7.71
CA ASP A 136 -4.94 -7.99 8.75
C ASP A 136 -4.40 -9.16 9.59
N THR A 137 -4.93 -9.28 10.81
CA THR A 137 -4.75 -10.46 11.66
C THR A 137 -6.13 -11.01 11.99
N SER A 138 -6.36 -12.28 11.69
CA SER A 138 -7.64 -12.91 11.97
C SER A 138 -7.85 -13.07 13.48
N ALA A 139 -9.12 -13.17 13.90
CA ALA A 139 -9.40 -13.79 15.20
C ALA A 139 -9.03 -15.28 15.14
N PRO A 140 -8.73 -15.92 16.28
CA PRO A 140 -8.56 -17.37 16.35
C PRO A 140 -9.78 -18.13 15.82
N PHE A 141 -9.54 -19.22 15.11
CA PHE A 141 -10.57 -20.15 14.63
C PHE A 141 -10.08 -21.59 14.65
N TRP A 142 -11.02 -22.52 14.68
CA TRP A 142 -10.73 -23.96 14.72
C TRP A 142 -10.52 -24.52 13.33
N VAL A 143 -9.41 -25.23 13.17
CA VAL A 143 -9.13 -26.15 12.06
C VAL A 143 -9.43 -27.57 12.53
N ARG A 144 -10.11 -28.35 11.69
CA ARG A 144 -10.67 -29.67 12.00
C ARG A 144 -10.19 -30.70 10.98
N GLY A 145 -8.97 -31.19 11.16
CA GLY A 145 -8.40 -32.15 10.24
C GLY A 145 -8.17 -31.51 8.86
N GLU A 146 -8.60 -32.21 7.83
CA GLU A 146 -8.58 -31.81 6.40
C GLU A 146 -9.97 -31.36 5.91
N SER A 147 -10.74 -30.67 6.76
CA SER A 147 -12.16 -30.42 6.50
C SER A 147 -12.39 -29.09 5.79
N ALA A 148 -12.75 -29.12 4.51
CA ALA A 148 -13.20 -27.91 3.77
C ALA A 148 -14.44 -27.16 4.33
N LEU A 149 -14.95 -27.53 5.51
CA LEU A 149 -16.00 -26.81 6.23
C LEU A 149 -15.45 -25.73 7.18
N ASP A 150 -14.15 -25.71 7.47
CA ASP A 150 -13.51 -24.74 8.36
C ASP A 150 -12.74 -23.62 7.63
N VAL A 151 -12.84 -23.58 6.29
CA VAL A 151 -12.37 -22.47 5.45
C VAL A 151 -12.67 -21.11 6.09
N TRP A 152 -11.60 -20.37 6.35
CA TRP A 152 -11.68 -19.01 6.84
C TRP A 152 -12.01 -18.05 5.70
N GLN A 153 -12.92 -17.10 5.94
CA GLN A 153 -13.39 -16.18 4.90
C GLN A 153 -13.46 -14.74 5.41
N ALA A 154 -12.85 -13.81 4.67
CA ALA A 154 -12.97 -12.38 4.93
C ALA A 154 -13.21 -11.58 3.64
N VAL A 155 -14.09 -10.60 3.71
CA VAL A 155 -14.30 -9.57 2.69
C VAL A 155 -13.59 -8.30 3.14
N TYR A 156 -12.66 -7.84 2.33
CA TYR A 156 -11.93 -6.59 2.54
C TYR A 156 -12.56 -5.48 1.71
N THR A 157 -12.69 -4.30 2.32
CA THR A 157 -13.01 -3.04 1.65
C THR A 157 -11.84 -2.10 1.86
N LEU A 158 -11.14 -1.79 0.78
CA LEU A 158 -9.97 -0.92 0.78
C LEU A 158 -10.46 0.52 0.78
N THR A 159 -10.30 1.20 1.91
CA THR A 159 -10.68 2.59 2.02
C THR A 159 -9.51 3.46 1.64
N ASP A 160 -8.35 3.40 2.27
CA ASP A 160 -7.22 4.30 1.94
C ASP A 160 -5.89 3.54 1.87
N GLY A 161 -4.94 4.09 1.13
CA GLY A 161 -3.55 3.62 1.05
C GLY A 161 -3.29 2.55 0.00
N PHE A 162 -4.23 2.31 -0.93
CA PHE A 162 -4.07 1.38 -2.05
C PHE A 162 -4.21 2.14 -3.37
N LEU A 163 -3.08 2.52 -3.95
CA LEU A 163 -3.08 2.98 -5.34
C LEU A 163 -3.51 1.83 -6.28
N PRO A 164 -4.07 2.12 -7.45
CA PRO A 164 -4.30 1.11 -8.49
C PRO A 164 -2.99 0.41 -8.84
N ASP A 165 -2.88 -0.86 -8.46
CA ASP A 165 -1.70 -1.68 -8.73
C ASP A 165 -2.03 -3.18 -8.65
N TRP A 166 -1.10 -3.98 -9.15
CA TRP A 166 -1.12 -5.44 -9.07
C TRP A 166 -0.39 -5.86 -7.79
N TYR A 167 -1.17 -6.16 -6.76
CA TYR A 167 -0.66 -6.53 -5.45
C TYR A 167 -0.44 -8.03 -5.34
N GLU A 168 0.54 -8.42 -4.55
CA GLU A 168 0.72 -9.81 -4.13
C GLU A 168 0.25 -9.98 -2.69
N LEU A 169 -0.32 -11.16 -2.37
CA LEU A 169 -0.76 -11.53 -1.03
C LEU A 169 0.10 -12.67 -0.45
N ALA A 170 0.19 -12.70 0.87
CA ALA A 170 0.81 -13.80 1.61
C ALA A 170 0.05 -14.07 2.91
N ILE A 171 0.06 -15.32 3.34
CA ILE A 171 -0.66 -15.79 4.52
C ILE A 171 0.30 -16.56 5.39
N ASP A 172 0.42 -16.17 6.66
CA ASP A 172 1.09 -16.95 7.70
C ASP A 172 0.05 -17.51 8.68
N VAL A 173 0.17 -18.79 9.03
CA VAL A 173 -0.65 -19.46 10.04
C VAL A 173 0.13 -19.56 11.34
N TYR A 174 -0.50 -19.17 12.45
CA TYR A 174 0.08 -19.23 13.80
C TYR A 174 -0.81 -20.03 14.75
N ASP A 175 -0.19 -20.74 15.69
CA ASP A 175 -0.90 -21.37 16.81
C ASP A 175 -1.52 -20.28 17.71
N ALA A 176 -2.81 -20.40 18.01
CA ALA A 176 -3.54 -19.36 18.75
C ALA A 176 -3.16 -19.28 20.24
N ASN A 177 -2.52 -20.31 20.79
CA ASN A 177 -2.15 -20.38 22.21
C ASN A 177 -0.67 -20.06 22.44
N THR A 178 0.20 -20.45 21.51
CA THR A 178 1.66 -20.33 21.66
C THR A 178 2.27 -19.21 20.82
N ASP A 179 1.53 -18.63 19.87
CA ASP A 179 2.04 -17.71 18.85
C ASP A 179 3.18 -18.32 17.99
N GLU A 180 3.27 -19.65 17.97
CA GLU A 180 4.25 -20.35 17.13
C GLU A 180 3.81 -20.30 15.67
N TRP A 181 4.76 -20.00 14.77
CA TRP A 181 4.52 -20.05 13.34
C TRP A 181 4.39 -21.51 12.87
N LEU A 182 3.28 -21.82 12.20
CA LEU A 182 2.91 -23.17 11.79
C LEU A 182 3.07 -23.40 10.29
N ALA A 183 2.62 -22.46 9.45
CA ALA A 183 2.60 -22.61 8.00
C ALA A 183 2.61 -21.26 7.28
N SER A 184 2.91 -21.29 5.99
CA SER A 184 2.91 -20.11 5.12
C SER A 184 2.53 -20.49 3.70
N THR A 185 1.78 -19.63 3.02
CA THR A 185 1.69 -19.59 1.56
C THR A 185 1.85 -18.14 1.06
N ASP A 186 2.26 -17.96 -0.18
CA ASP A 186 2.37 -16.66 -0.84
C ASP A 186 2.24 -16.80 -2.36
N SER A 187 2.30 -15.66 -3.05
CA SER A 187 2.21 -15.51 -4.50
C SER A 187 3.17 -16.40 -5.33
N THR A 188 4.24 -16.94 -4.73
CA THR A 188 5.17 -17.85 -5.43
C THR A 188 4.76 -19.31 -5.33
N LEU A 189 3.93 -19.65 -4.35
CA LEU A 189 3.42 -20.99 -4.08
C LEU A 189 1.97 -21.16 -4.54
N ASP A 190 1.22 -20.06 -4.56
CA ASP A 190 -0.18 -20.02 -4.93
C ASP A 190 -0.44 -18.85 -5.90
N ILE A 191 -0.84 -19.19 -7.13
CA ILE A 191 -1.04 -18.21 -8.20
C ILE A 191 -2.27 -17.32 -7.96
N ASP A 192 -3.23 -17.78 -7.15
CA ASP A 192 -4.43 -16.99 -6.83
C ASP A 192 -4.10 -15.81 -5.88
N LEU A 193 -2.89 -15.80 -5.31
CA LEU A 193 -2.35 -14.72 -4.48
C LEU A 193 -1.40 -13.77 -5.23
N TYR A 194 -1.19 -14.00 -6.53
CA TYR A 194 -0.25 -13.25 -7.38
C TYR A 194 -1.00 -12.27 -8.30
N ASP A 195 -0.47 -11.05 -8.45
CA ASP A 195 -1.03 -9.98 -9.31
C ASP A 195 -2.56 -9.80 -9.11
N VAL A 196 -2.97 -9.47 -7.89
CA VAL A 196 -4.35 -9.12 -7.53
C VAL A 196 -4.58 -7.63 -7.80
N PRO A 197 -5.47 -7.23 -8.73
CA PRO A 197 -5.69 -5.84 -9.10
C PRO A 197 -6.55 -5.15 -8.04
N LEU A 198 -5.90 -4.37 -7.18
CA LEU A 198 -6.56 -3.70 -6.06
C LEU A 198 -6.37 -2.19 -6.14
N GLU A 199 -7.32 -1.47 -5.55
CA GLU A 199 -7.27 -0.02 -5.39
C GLU A 199 -8.11 0.40 -4.17
N ASP A 200 -7.98 1.66 -3.79
CA ASP A 200 -8.75 2.26 -2.70
C ASP A 200 -10.01 2.98 -3.24
N ARG A 201 -10.88 3.49 -2.35
CA ARG A 201 -12.12 4.14 -2.86
C ARG A 201 -11.88 5.47 -3.57
N TRP A 202 -10.72 6.10 -3.40
CA TRP A 202 -10.43 7.37 -4.03
C TRP A 202 -10.17 7.15 -5.52
N ALA A 203 -9.39 6.11 -5.84
CA ALA A 203 -9.17 5.65 -7.20
C ALA A 203 -10.45 5.02 -7.82
N ASP A 204 -11.23 4.26 -7.04
CA ASP A 204 -12.52 3.66 -7.44
C ASP A 204 -13.67 4.69 -7.64
N GLY A 205 -13.35 5.96 -7.90
CA GLY A 205 -14.32 7.02 -8.19
C GLY A 205 -15.17 7.49 -7.01
N ASP A 206 -14.73 7.30 -5.77
CA ASP A 206 -15.36 7.83 -4.55
C ASP A 206 -14.62 9.03 -3.92
N ALA A 207 -13.77 9.71 -4.69
CA ALA A 207 -13.22 11.00 -4.31
C ALA A 207 -14.38 12.01 -4.15
N GLU A 208 -14.82 12.25 -2.91
CA GLU A 208 -15.96 13.12 -2.63
C GLU A 208 -15.75 14.50 -3.24
N GLY A 209 -16.52 14.88 -4.26
CA GLY A 209 -16.51 16.23 -4.83
C GLY A 209 -15.24 16.65 -5.57
N PHE A 210 -14.13 15.93 -5.44
CA PHE A 210 -12.89 16.19 -6.16
C PHE A 210 -12.93 15.58 -7.56
N SER A 211 -12.42 16.33 -8.53
CA SER A 211 -12.07 15.79 -9.85
C SER A 211 -10.73 16.34 -10.32
N LEU A 212 -9.88 15.44 -10.81
CA LEU A 212 -8.61 15.79 -11.41
C LEU A 212 -8.83 16.58 -12.70
N SER A 213 -8.33 17.81 -12.76
CA SER A 213 -8.42 18.67 -13.95
C SER A 213 -7.14 18.61 -14.79
N SER A 214 -5.97 18.64 -14.14
CA SER A 214 -4.68 18.42 -14.78
C SER A 214 -3.65 17.93 -13.77
N LEU A 215 -2.64 17.22 -14.28
CA LEU A 215 -1.45 16.83 -13.54
C LEU A 215 -0.25 16.94 -14.47
N GLY A 216 0.83 17.57 -14.00
CA GLY A 216 2.07 17.73 -14.74
C GLY A 216 3.29 17.55 -13.85
N MET A 217 4.36 17.00 -14.42
CA MET A 217 5.69 16.99 -13.83
C MET A 217 6.71 17.45 -14.88
N GLN A 218 7.70 18.23 -14.44
CA GLN A 218 8.86 18.62 -15.21
C GLN A 218 10.12 18.37 -14.39
N LEU A 219 11.13 17.78 -15.04
CA LEU A 219 12.44 17.55 -14.44
C LEU A 219 13.47 18.51 -15.05
N SER A 220 14.42 18.96 -14.25
CA SER A 220 15.45 19.90 -14.68
C SER A 220 16.72 19.77 -13.84
N ILE A 221 17.81 20.34 -14.34
CA ILE A 221 19.16 20.27 -13.76
C ILE A 221 19.69 18.84 -13.75
N ASP A 222 20.37 18.49 -14.84
CA ASP A 222 21.20 17.30 -15.02
C ASP A 222 22.62 17.83 -15.25
N HIS A 223 23.47 17.80 -14.22
CA HIS A 223 24.75 18.52 -14.25
C HIS A 223 25.84 17.70 -14.95
N ASP A 224 25.82 16.37 -14.81
CA ASP A 224 26.79 15.48 -15.44
C ASP A 224 26.31 14.86 -16.78
N SER A 225 25.06 15.14 -17.17
CA SER A 225 24.42 14.70 -18.42
C SER A 225 24.21 13.20 -18.53
N ASP A 226 24.01 12.51 -17.42
CA ASP A 226 23.75 11.07 -17.36
C ASP A 226 22.25 10.71 -17.52
N GLY A 227 21.38 11.73 -17.52
CA GLY A 227 19.94 11.59 -17.66
C GLY A 227 19.16 11.55 -16.33
N PHE A 228 19.83 11.77 -15.19
CA PHE A 228 19.21 11.97 -13.89
C PHE A 228 19.17 13.45 -13.53
N PHE A 229 18.09 13.87 -12.87
CA PHE A 229 17.80 15.27 -12.62
C PHE A 229 17.72 15.56 -11.11
N ARG A 230 18.10 16.78 -10.71
CA ARG A 230 18.04 17.21 -9.31
C ARG A 230 16.82 18.01 -8.94
N GLN A 231 16.19 18.65 -9.92
CA GLN A 231 15.05 19.53 -9.69
C GLN A 231 13.79 18.97 -10.34
N PHE A 232 12.69 19.01 -9.61
CA PHE A 232 11.36 18.71 -10.12
C PHE A 232 10.42 19.89 -9.89
N TYR A 233 9.47 20.04 -10.82
CA TYR A 233 8.30 20.88 -10.67
C TYR A 233 7.06 20.03 -10.93
N ILE A 234 6.12 20.00 -9.99
CA ILE A 234 4.87 19.24 -10.09
C ILE A 234 3.69 20.19 -9.89
N ASP A 235 2.71 20.15 -10.80
CA ASP A 235 1.45 20.87 -10.67
C ASP A 235 0.25 19.91 -10.71
N LEU A 236 -0.67 20.09 -9.76
CA LEU A 236 -1.91 19.33 -9.63
C LEU A 236 -3.08 20.31 -9.61
N SER A 237 -3.89 20.32 -10.66
CA SER A 237 -5.13 21.08 -10.69
C SER A 237 -6.34 20.20 -10.42
N VAL A 238 -7.15 20.59 -9.43
CA VAL A 238 -8.38 19.88 -9.07
C VAL A 238 -9.58 20.83 -9.06
N ARG A 239 -10.75 20.28 -9.34
CA ARG A 239 -12.04 20.93 -9.16
C ARG A 239 -12.74 20.38 -7.94
N TRP A 240 -13.32 21.25 -7.12
CA TRP A 240 -14.11 20.89 -5.94
C TRP A 240 -15.60 21.12 -6.16
N THR A 241 -16.41 20.13 -5.81
CA THR A 241 -17.87 20.17 -5.83
C THR A 241 -18.42 19.58 -4.54
N GLY A 242 -18.49 20.40 -3.49
CA GLY A 242 -18.97 19.96 -2.18
C GLY A 242 -19.10 21.09 -1.17
N ALA A 243 -19.28 20.74 0.09
CA ALA A 243 -19.32 21.69 1.20
C ALA A 243 -17.99 22.43 1.36
N SER A 244 -17.99 23.57 2.06
CA SER A 244 -16.73 24.28 2.34
C SER A 244 -15.80 23.37 3.15
N ARG A 245 -14.52 23.23 2.75
CA ARG A 245 -13.58 22.33 3.41
C ARG A 245 -12.14 22.89 3.37
N PRO A 246 -11.39 22.88 4.49
CA PRO A 246 -9.98 23.27 4.47
C PRO A 246 -9.12 22.09 4.01
N ILE A 247 -8.35 22.30 2.95
CA ILE A 247 -7.59 21.24 2.28
C ILE A 247 -6.12 21.63 2.19
N ARG A 248 -5.25 20.64 2.35
CA ARG A 248 -3.81 20.74 2.13
C ARG A 248 -3.37 19.61 1.20
N ALA A 249 -2.45 19.90 0.28
CA ALA A 249 -1.77 18.88 -0.50
C ALA A 249 -0.45 18.48 0.18
N ILE A 250 -0.18 17.17 0.22
CA ILE A 250 1.07 16.60 0.72
C ILE A 250 1.76 15.87 -0.43
N LEU A 251 3.02 16.21 -0.71
CA LEU A 251 3.84 15.53 -1.69
C LEU A 251 4.72 14.49 -1.02
N TYR A 252 4.75 13.28 -1.58
CA TYR A 252 5.62 12.19 -1.20
C TYR A 252 6.46 11.69 -2.37
N SER A 253 7.63 11.13 -2.08
CA SER A 253 8.48 10.40 -3.02
C SER A 253 8.79 8.99 -2.52
N ARG A 254 9.05 8.05 -3.43
CA ARG A 254 9.48 6.68 -3.14
C ARG A 254 10.51 6.22 -4.15
N GLY A 255 11.68 5.79 -3.68
CA GLY A 255 12.70 5.16 -4.52
C GLY A 255 12.66 3.63 -4.41
N SER A 256 13.74 2.99 -4.81
CA SER A 256 13.94 1.53 -4.76
C SER A 256 13.95 0.93 -3.35
N ASP A 257 14.06 1.75 -2.30
CA ASP A 257 13.89 1.30 -0.92
C ASP A 257 12.43 0.98 -0.54
N GLY A 258 11.49 1.34 -1.42
CA GLY A 258 10.06 1.06 -1.29
C GLY A 258 9.34 1.89 -0.23
N GLN A 259 10.03 2.83 0.43
CA GLN A 259 9.44 3.67 1.48
C GLN A 259 8.96 5.00 0.93
N TRP A 260 7.81 5.47 1.42
CA TRP A 260 7.32 6.81 1.09
C TRP A 260 7.93 7.85 2.03
N TYR A 261 8.54 8.88 1.47
CA TYR A 261 9.07 10.03 2.20
C TYR A 261 8.25 11.26 1.90
N GLN A 262 7.87 12.03 2.93
CA GLN A 262 7.20 13.31 2.72
C GLN A 262 8.22 14.35 2.26
N GLU A 263 7.98 14.95 1.10
CA GLU A 263 8.85 15.97 0.48
C GLU A 263 8.40 17.38 0.87
N ALA A 264 7.10 17.67 0.73
CA ALA A 264 6.57 19.02 0.89
C ALA A 264 5.09 19.03 1.26
N LEU A 265 4.64 20.18 1.75
CA LEU A 265 3.25 20.49 2.07
C LEU A 265 2.86 21.78 1.37
N SER A 266 1.67 21.85 0.80
CA SER A 266 1.11 23.11 0.33
C SER A 266 0.70 23.99 1.52
N SER A 267 0.38 25.25 1.22
CA SER A 267 -0.43 26.06 2.14
C SER A 267 -1.86 25.51 2.22
N ASP A 268 -2.54 25.82 3.33
CA ASP A 268 -3.94 25.46 3.52
C ASP A 268 -4.84 26.31 2.61
N VAL A 269 -5.78 25.66 1.94
CA VAL A 269 -6.75 26.32 1.07
C VAL A 269 -8.16 25.94 1.52
N LEU A 270 -8.99 26.94 1.81
CA LEU A 270 -10.42 26.71 2.03
C LEU A 270 -11.11 26.59 0.67
N LEU A 271 -11.53 25.39 0.30
CA LEU A 271 -12.28 25.15 -0.92
C LEU A 271 -13.77 25.36 -0.67
N VAL A 272 -14.45 26.01 -1.61
CA VAL A 272 -15.91 26.15 -1.67
C VAL A 272 -16.46 25.60 -2.97
N ASN A 273 -17.76 25.25 -2.97
CA ASN A 273 -18.39 24.57 -4.11
C ASN A 273 -18.14 25.29 -5.45
N GLY A 274 -17.56 24.56 -6.41
CA GLY A 274 -17.26 25.04 -7.75
C GLY A 274 -15.82 25.55 -7.95
N ASP A 275 -15.02 25.61 -6.89
CA ASP A 275 -13.63 26.05 -6.95
C ASP A 275 -12.79 25.17 -7.88
N SER A 276 -11.75 25.77 -8.43
CA SER A 276 -10.66 25.07 -9.11
C SER A 276 -9.37 25.63 -8.55
N VAL A 277 -8.53 24.73 -8.03
CA VAL A 277 -7.28 25.07 -7.35
C VAL A 277 -6.15 24.31 -8.00
N THR A 278 -4.99 24.95 -8.10
CA THR A 278 -3.74 24.32 -8.53
C THR A 278 -2.80 24.31 -7.33
N PHE A 279 -2.33 23.11 -6.98
CA PHE A 279 -1.24 22.91 -6.03
C PHE A 279 0.05 22.76 -6.82
N GLU A 280 1.11 23.43 -6.38
CA GLU A 280 2.41 23.46 -7.06
C GLU A 280 3.51 23.08 -6.06
N PHE A 281 4.44 22.25 -6.51
CA PHE A 281 5.61 21.83 -5.75
C PHE A 281 6.86 22.03 -6.61
N ASP A 282 7.79 22.84 -6.14
CA ASP A 282 9.12 23.04 -6.73
C ASP A 282 10.15 22.50 -5.73
N GLY A 283 10.83 21.43 -6.10
CA GLY A 283 11.77 20.72 -5.24
C GLY A 283 13.15 20.62 -5.87
N LEU A 284 14.18 20.88 -5.07
CA LEU A 284 15.59 20.75 -5.44
C LEU A 284 16.28 19.80 -4.45
N TRP A 285 16.81 18.68 -4.95
CA TRP A 285 17.49 17.68 -4.14
C TRP A 285 18.99 17.96 -4.04
N GLU A 286 19.42 18.36 -2.85
CA GLU A 286 20.81 18.74 -2.56
C GLU A 286 21.63 17.61 -1.94
N ASN A 287 21.00 16.68 -1.22
CA ASN A 287 21.68 15.52 -0.60
C ASN A 287 20.71 14.42 -0.20
N GLY A 288 21.21 13.18 -0.11
CA GLY A 288 20.47 12.06 0.51
C GLY A 288 19.38 11.44 -0.37
N TYR A 289 19.43 11.72 -1.67
CA TYR A 289 18.62 11.08 -2.71
C TYR A 289 19.59 10.39 -3.69
N PRO A 290 19.87 9.09 -3.51
CA PRO A 290 20.69 8.35 -4.47
C PRO A 290 20.08 8.39 -5.88
N THR A 291 20.90 8.19 -6.90
CA THR A 291 20.46 7.99 -8.28
C THR A 291 19.46 6.85 -8.37
N ASP A 292 18.21 7.15 -8.74
CA ASP A 292 17.12 6.18 -8.80
C ASP A 292 15.96 6.66 -9.70
N TYR A 293 15.01 5.77 -9.96
CA TYR A 293 13.72 6.09 -10.57
C TYR A 293 12.67 6.24 -9.48
N TYR A 294 12.32 7.49 -9.17
CA TYR A 294 11.42 7.81 -8.08
C TYR A 294 9.97 7.88 -8.52
N ASP A 295 9.09 7.23 -7.76
CA ASP A 295 7.65 7.47 -7.83
C ASP A 295 7.27 8.65 -6.92
N PHE A 296 6.26 9.41 -7.32
CA PHE A 296 5.68 10.51 -6.56
C PHE A 296 4.21 10.26 -6.26
N LEU A 297 3.75 10.80 -5.14
CA LEU A 297 2.36 10.71 -4.71
C LEU A 297 1.94 12.03 -4.10
N ILE A 298 0.74 12.49 -4.45
CA ILE A 298 0.11 13.68 -3.88
C ILE A 298 -1.16 13.24 -3.15
N ASP A 299 -1.26 13.67 -1.89
CA ASP A 299 -2.43 13.43 -1.05
C ASP A 299 -3.12 14.74 -0.71
N LEU A 300 -4.41 14.86 -1.02
CA LEU A 300 -5.24 15.98 -0.62
C LEU A 300 -5.94 15.61 0.69
N VAL A 301 -5.51 16.22 1.78
CA VAL A 301 -6.02 15.92 3.12
C VAL A 301 -6.86 17.06 3.67
N ASP A 302 -7.85 16.72 4.47
CA ASP A 302 -8.56 17.71 5.30
C ASP A 302 -7.66 18.18 6.45
N VAL A 303 -7.57 19.50 6.61
CA VAL A 303 -6.66 20.12 7.58
C VAL A 303 -7.11 19.87 9.03
N ASP A 304 -8.41 19.73 9.27
CA ASP A 304 -8.99 19.56 10.59
C ASP A 304 -8.94 18.10 11.05
N THR A 305 -9.21 17.14 10.15
CA THR A 305 -9.27 15.70 10.48
C THR A 305 -8.00 14.93 10.14
N GLY A 306 -7.19 15.42 9.20
CA GLY A 306 -6.08 14.68 8.61
C GLY A 306 -6.50 13.52 7.70
N GLU A 307 -7.78 13.43 7.36
CA GLU A 307 -8.33 12.40 6.47
C GLU A 307 -7.99 12.73 5.01
N SER A 308 -7.49 11.74 4.27
CA SER A 308 -7.27 11.81 2.82
C SER A 308 -8.61 12.02 2.09
N PHE A 309 -8.65 12.80 1.02
CA PHE A 309 -9.82 13.03 0.15
C PHE A 309 -9.58 12.64 -1.30
N MET A 310 -8.33 12.77 -1.73
CA MET A 310 -7.88 12.34 -3.05
C MET A 310 -6.41 11.97 -2.95
N THR A 311 -6.05 10.75 -3.36
CA THR A 311 -4.66 10.35 -3.57
C THR A 311 -4.43 10.26 -5.07
N VAL A 312 -3.34 10.84 -5.57
CA VAL A 312 -2.88 10.73 -6.96
C VAL A 312 -1.43 10.30 -6.94
N GLY A 313 -1.08 9.25 -7.65
CA GLY A 313 0.22 8.60 -7.55
C GLY A 313 0.81 8.14 -8.88
N PRO A 314 1.76 7.18 -8.86
CA PRO A 314 2.48 6.66 -10.02
C PRO A 314 1.60 5.85 -11.00
N GLU A 315 0.35 5.55 -10.68
CA GLU A 315 -0.61 5.11 -11.70
C GLU A 315 -0.79 6.18 -12.79
N ASN A 316 -0.52 7.45 -12.47
CA ASN A 316 -0.30 8.49 -13.46
C ASN A 316 1.16 8.50 -13.91
N SER A 317 1.40 8.25 -15.20
CA SER A 317 2.74 8.23 -15.79
C SER A 317 3.59 9.50 -15.56
N ALA A 318 2.97 10.65 -15.25
CA ALA A 318 3.70 11.87 -14.91
C ALA A 318 4.36 11.79 -13.52
N LEU A 319 3.91 10.91 -12.64
CA LEU A 319 4.43 10.73 -11.28
C LEU A 319 5.17 9.40 -11.10
N ALA A 320 5.32 8.60 -12.16
CA ALA A 320 5.98 7.30 -12.10
C ALA A 320 7.44 7.41 -12.56
N GLN A 321 8.34 6.74 -11.84
CA GLN A 321 9.70 6.44 -12.31
C GLN A 321 10.46 7.67 -12.84
N ALA A 322 10.42 8.78 -12.12
CA ALA A 322 11.17 9.99 -12.43
C ALA A 322 12.68 9.74 -12.21
N PRO A 323 13.55 9.84 -13.23
CA PRO A 323 14.99 9.65 -13.07
C PRO A 323 15.56 10.84 -12.30
N MET A 324 15.85 10.63 -11.02
CA MET A 324 16.28 11.72 -10.14
C MET A 324 17.43 11.32 -9.22
N GLU A 325 18.18 12.34 -8.80
CA GLU A 325 19.27 12.22 -7.85
C GLU A 325 19.50 13.52 -7.09
N SER A 326 20.40 13.50 -6.11
CA SER A 326 20.82 14.71 -5.40
C SER A 326 22.20 15.20 -5.85
N ALA A 327 22.51 16.46 -5.53
CA ALA A 327 23.75 17.11 -5.96
C ALA A 327 25.06 16.41 -5.58
N ASP A 328 25.07 15.53 -4.59
CA ASP A 328 26.21 14.70 -4.20
C ASP A 328 26.46 13.49 -5.12
N TRP A 329 25.54 13.18 -6.03
CA TRP A 329 25.67 12.12 -7.04
C TRP A 329 26.06 12.65 -8.43
N ASP A 330 25.97 13.96 -8.60
CA ASP A 330 26.14 14.73 -9.83
C ASP A 330 27.64 15.03 -10.13
N GLU A 331 28.50 14.01 -10.00
CA GLU A 331 29.95 14.13 -10.18
C GLU A 331 30.33 13.95 -11.65
N PRO A 332 31.05 14.90 -12.27
CA PRO A 332 31.41 14.79 -13.67
C PRO A 332 32.25 13.53 -13.89
N SER A 333 31.83 12.69 -14.85
CA SER A 333 32.61 11.59 -15.38
C SER A 333 34.08 12.02 -15.54
N SER A 334 34.96 11.54 -14.65
CA SER A 334 36.38 11.88 -14.76
C SER A 334 36.87 11.31 -16.08
N THR A 335 37.09 12.19 -17.06
CA THR A 335 37.76 11.77 -18.29
C THR A 335 39.18 11.46 -17.89
N VAL A 336 39.47 10.17 -17.67
CA VAL A 336 40.84 9.69 -17.62
C VAL A 336 41.40 9.91 -19.01
N VAL A 337 42.02 11.07 -19.23
CA VAL A 337 42.89 11.29 -20.38
C VAL A 337 44.07 10.34 -20.16
N VAL A 338 43.97 9.13 -20.72
CA VAL A 338 45.13 8.27 -20.91
C VAL A 338 46.01 9.04 -21.90
N THR A 339 46.92 9.83 -21.36
CA THR A 339 48.02 10.38 -22.15
C THR A 339 48.89 9.17 -22.47
N THR A 340 48.61 8.48 -23.57
CA THR A 340 49.56 7.54 -24.17
C THR A 340 50.75 8.40 -24.57
N THR A 341 51.71 8.51 -23.65
CA THR A 341 53.02 9.04 -23.96
C THR A 341 53.63 7.97 -24.86
N VAL A 342 53.42 8.10 -26.17
CA VAL A 342 54.20 7.37 -27.15
C VAL A 342 55.62 7.90 -27.01
N GLY A 343 56.40 7.25 -26.14
CA GLY A 343 57.85 7.35 -26.06
C GLY A 343 58.45 6.77 -27.34
N GLY A 344 58.24 7.48 -28.45
CA GLY A 344 58.83 7.18 -29.74
C GLY A 344 60.29 7.63 -29.75
N SER A 345 61.17 6.70 -30.09
CA SER A 345 62.63 6.72 -30.10
C SER A 345 63.32 7.77 -31.00
N ILE A 346 62.70 8.91 -31.27
CA ILE A 346 63.26 9.95 -32.15
C ILE A 346 64.45 10.67 -31.49
N GLU A 347 64.49 10.80 -30.17
CA GLU A 347 65.62 11.45 -29.47
C GLU A 347 66.94 10.68 -29.58
N TRP A 348 66.90 9.35 -29.50
CA TRP A 348 68.10 8.51 -29.65
C TRP A 348 68.62 8.48 -31.09
N VAL A 349 67.74 8.58 -32.07
CA VAL A 349 68.12 8.67 -33.49
C VAL A 349 68.82 10.01 -33.80
N ILE A 350 68.35 11.12 -33.22
CA ILE A 350 68.98 12.43 -33.39
C ILE A 350 70.35 12.49 -32.70
N LEU A 351 70.49 11.90 -31.51
CA LEU A 351 71.77 11.86 -30.80
C LEU A 351 72.81 10.97 -31.49
N SER A 352 72.39 9.86 -32.11
CA SER A 352 73.29 8.99 -32.87
C SER A 352 73.72 9.61 -34.21
N LEU A 353 72.86 10.40 -34.88
CA LEU A 353 73.22 11.19 -36.06
C LEU A 353 74.24 12.31 -35.75
N LEU A 354 74.11 12.99 -34.60
CA LEU A 354 75.09 13.99 -34.15
C LEU A 354 76.46 13.38 -33.77
N GLY A 355 76.47 12.17 -33.22
CA GLY A 355 77.69 11.39 -32.98
C GLY A 355 78.42 11.00 -34.27
N PHE A 356 77.68 10.65 -35.33
CA PHE A 356 78.30 10.24 -36.60
C PHE A 356 78.93 11.41 -37.37
N VAL A 357 78.30 12.60 -37.34
CA VAL A 357 78.85 13.82 -37.96
C VAL A 357 80.13 14.29 -37.26
N SER A 358 80.24 14.12 -35.94
CA SER A 358 81.44 14.50 -35.18
C SER A 358 82.62 13.55 -35.37
N VAL A 359 82.37 12.26 -35.66
CA VAL A 359 83.42 11.29 -36.04
C VAL A 359 83.91 11.52 -37.47
N LEU A 360 83.03 11.85 -38.42
CA LEU A 360 83.44 12.16 -39.80
C LEU A 360 84.27 13.45 -39.89
N ARG A 361 84.02 14.44 -39.02
CA ARG A 361 84.79 15.70 -38.98
C ARG A 361 86.20 15.55 -38.39
N ARG A 362 86.50 14.46 -37.68
CA ARG A 362 87.85 14.16 -37.13
C ARG A 362 88.75 13.36 -38.07
N ARG A 363 88.25 12.85 -39.19
CA ARG A 363 89.05 12.13 -40.21
C ARG A 363 89.39 12.97 -41.45
N ALA A 364 89.01 14.25 -41.49
CA ALA A 364 89.29 15.18 -42.59
C ALA A 364 90.19 16.36 -42.16
N ARG A 365 91.06 16.15 -41.16
CA ARG A 365 92.19 17.04 -40.84
C ARG A 365 93.49 16.25 -40.85
#